data_AF-A0A2U1MPI5-F1
#
_entry.id   AF-A0A2U1MPI5-F1
#
_cell.length_a   1.000
_cell.length_b   1.000
_cell.length_c   1.000
_cell.angle_alpha   90.00
_cell.angle_beta   90.00
_cell.angle_gamma   90.00
#
_symmetry.space_group_name_H-M   'P 1'
#
loop_
_entity.id
_entity.type
_entity.pdbx_description
1 polymer ?
#
loop_
_entity_poly.entity_id
_entity_poly.type
_entity_poly.pdbx_seq_one_letter_code
_entity_poly.pdbx_strand_id
1 'polypeptide(L)'
;MVSMPNFEQLKEVCGSNEFKDCFKFVFAQDESENYGLMAKIADLCNGIRQKSSKFADLIEEGQCISHFDATACVGLECLEKAQARNAEILEALVGALELASAARDEKRQHVMLMDVRD
;
A
#
# COMPACT_ATOMS: atom_id res chain seq x y z
N MET A 1 6.24 -16.42 -2.03
CA MET A 1 5.34 -16.33 -3.19
C MET A 1 4.84 -17.71 -3.48
N VAL A 2 3.52 -17.91 -3.55
CA VAL A 2 2.96 -19.15 -4.10
C VAL A 2 3.36 -19.21 -5.57
N SER A 3 3.85 -20.34 -6.05
CA SER A 3 4.19 -20.51 -7.47
C SER A 3 2.94 -20.27 -8.31
N MET A 4 3.03 -19.45 -9.36
CA MET A 4 1.90 -19.26 -10.27
C MET A 4 1.55 -20.62 -10.89
N PRO A 5 0.27 -21.06 -10.81
CA PRO A 5 -0.15 -22.33 -11.37
C PRO A 5 0.02 -22.32 -12.89
N ASN A 6 0.38 -23.46 -13.47
CA ASN A 6 0.41 -23.62 -14.92
C ASN A 6 -1.02 -23.77 -15.49
N PHE A 7 -1.17 -23.78 -16.82
CA PHE A 7 -2.50 -23.85 -17.44
C PHE A 7 -3.30 -25.10 -17.10
N GLU A 8 -2.66 -26.26 -16.92
CA GLU A 8 -3.39 -27.49 -16.56
C GLU A 8 -3.93 -27.40 -15.13
N GLN A 9 -3.14 -26.85 -14.21
CA GLN A 9 -3.59 -26.56 -12.84
C GLN A 9 -4.68 -25.49 -12.82
N LEU A 10 -4.59 -24.47 -13.67
CA LEU A 10 -5.64 -23.45 -13.80
C LEU A 10 -6.95 -24.05 -14.30
N LYS A 11 -6.92 -24.97 -15.28
CA LYS A 11 -8.13 -25.66 -15.75
C LYS A 11 -8.80 -26.45 -14.63
N GLU A 12 -8.01 -27.14 -13.80
CA GLU A 12 -8.52 -27.86 -12.61
C GLU A 12 -9.16 -26.90 -11.60
N VAL A 13 -8.49 -25.79 -11.28
CA VAL A 13 -8.98 -24.78 -10.33
C VAL A 13 -10.25 -24.09 -10.83
N CYS A 14 -10.31 -23.80 -12.13
CA CYS A 14 -11.46 -23.15 -12.76
C CYS A 14 -12.62 -24.13 -13.04
N GLY A 15 -12.36 -25.44 -13.03
CA GLY A 15 -13.32 -26.46 -13.46
C GLY A 15 -13.68 -26.37 -14.95
N SER A 16 -12.81 -25.76 -15.76
CA SER A 16 -13.04 -25.50 -17.19
C SER A 16 -11.78 -25.83 -18.00
N ASN A 17 -11.97 -26.43 -19.17
CA ASN A 17 -10.88 -26.67 -20.12
C ASN A 17 -10.63 -25.47 -21.05
N GLU A 18 -11.45 -24.43 -20.96
CA GLU A 18 -11.33 -23.24 -21.82
C GLU A 18 -10.26 -22.29 -21.29
N PHE A 19 -9.32 -21.90 -22.15
CA PHE A 19 -8.27 -20.96 -21.78
C PHE A 19 -8.81 -19.58 -21.36
N LYS A 20 -9.96 -19.18 -21.91
CA LYS A 20 -10.66 -17.93 -21.55
C LYS A 20 -10.95 -17.88 -20.05
N ASP A 21 -11.45 -18.98 -19.48
CA ASP A 21 -11.75 -19.07 -18.04
C ASP A 21 -10.48 -19.04 -17.20
N CYS A 22 -9.40 -19.71 -17.65
CA CYS A 22 -8.10 -19.63 -17.00
C CYS A 22 -7.57 -18.19 -16.96
N PHE A 23 -7.64 -17.45 -18.07
CA PHE A 23 -7.21 -16.04 -18.11
C PHE A 23 -8.10 -15.16 -17.23
N LYS A 24 -9.43 -15.35 -17.28
CA LYS A 24 -10.36 -14.63 -16.41
C LYS A 24 -10.04 -14.82 -14.93
N PHE A 25 -9.74 -16.06 -14.53
CA PHE A 25 -9.34 -16.38 -13.16
C PHE A 25 -8.06 -15.64 -12.76
N VAL A 26 -7.03 -15.67 -13.60
CA VAL A 26 -5.75 -15.00 -13.34
C VAL A 26 -5.94 -13.48 -13.20
N PHE A 27 -6.68 -12.85 -14.11
CA PHE A 27 -6.93 -11.40 -14.04
C PHE A 27 -7.83 -11.00 -12.86
N ALA A 28 -8.82 -11.81 -12.52
CA ALA A 28 -9.66 -11.56 -11.35
C ALA A 28 -8.86 -11.69 -10.04
N GLN A 29 -7.94 -12.65 -9.96
CA GLN A 29 -7.02 -12.78 -8.84
C GLN A 29 -6.09 -11.56 -8.75
N ASP A 30 -5.47 -11.17 -9.86
CA ASP A 30 -4.57 -10.01 -9.93
C ASP A 30 -5.28 -8.68 -9.58
N GLU A 31 -6.54 -8.53 -10.00
CA GLU A 31 -7.39 -7.39 -9.59
C GLU A 31 -7.63 -7.41 -8.07
N SER A 32 -8.02 -8.55 -7.51
CA SER A 32 -8.24 -8.71 -6.06
C SER A 32 -6.97 -8.47 -5.25
N GLU A 33 -5.82 -8.95 -5.71
CA GLU A 33 -4.52 -8.72 -5.08
C GLU A 33 -4.15 -7.23 -5.09
N ASN A 34 -4.44 -6.53 -6.18
CA ASN A 34 -4.23 -5.09 -6.27
C ASN A 34 -5.11 -4.30 -5.28
N TYR A 35 -6.39 -4.65 -5.13
CA TYR A 35 -7.24 -4.05 -4.10
C TYR A 35 -6.71 -4.32 -2.69
N GLY A 36 -6.24 -5.54 -2.42
CA GLY A 36 -5.62 -5.90 -1.15
C GLY A 36 -4.34 -5.10 -0.87
N LEU A 37 -3.53 -4.84 -1.90
CA LEU A 37 -2.35 -3.98 -1.81
C LEU A 37 -2.73 -2.54 -1.49
N MET A 38 -3.71 -1.97 -2.21
CA MET A 38 -4.21 -0.61 -1.96
C MET A 38 -4.67 -0.42 -0.51
N ALA A 39 -5.45 -1.38 0.02
CA ALA A 39 -5.93 -1.34 1.41
C ALA A 39 -4.75 -1.31 2.40
N LYS A 40 -3.75 -2.20 2.22
CA LYS A 40 -2.57 -2.24 3.08
C LYS A 40 -1.76 -0.94 3.03
N ILE A 41 -1.57 -0.35 1.84
CA ILE A 41 -0.85 0.92 1.70
C ILE A 41 -1.63 2.05 2.39
N ALA A 42 -2.96 2.09 2.23
CA ALA A 42 -3.81 3.06 2.91
C ALA A 42 -3.72 2.96 4.44
N ASP A 43 -3.71 1.74 4.99
CA ASP A 43 -3.53 1.50 6.42
C ASP A 43 -2.16 1.98 6.92
N LEU A 44 -1.09 1.72 6.16
CA LEU A 44 0.25 2.21 6.47
C LEU A 44 0.30 3.75 6.46
N CYS A 45 -0.29 4.39 5.45
CA CYS A 45 -0.42 5.85 5.38
C CYS A 45 -1.12 6.42 6.62
N ASN A 46 -2.24 5.80 7.04
CA ASN A 46 -2.98 6.22 8.22
C ASN A 46 -2.14 6.07 9.49
N GLY A 47 -1.42 4.97 9.65
CA GLY A 47 -0.52 4.74 10.77
C GLY A 47 0.59 5.79 10.87
N ILE A 48 1.21 6.15 9.74
CA ILE A 48 2.25 7.19 9.72
C ILE A 48 1.66 8.56 10.02
N ARG A 49 0.50 8.92 9.45
CA ARG A 49 -0.18 10.19 9.76
C ARG A 49 -0.48 10.35 11.25
N GLN A 50 -0.99 9.29 11.89
CA GLN A 50 -1.24 9.30 13.34
C GLN A 50 0.06 9.47 14.15
N LYS A 51 1.13 8.77 13.77
CA LYS A 51 2.44 8.91 14.41
C LYS A 51 2.99 10.33 14.23
N SER A 52 2.89 10.89 13.03
CA SER A 52 3.34 12.24 12.72
C SER A 52 2.56 13.32 13.47
N SER A 53 1.25 13.14 13.69
CA SER A 53 0.47 14.02 14.57
C SER A 53 1.05 14.04 15.99
N LYS A 54 1.27 12.86 16.58
CA LYS A 54 1.84 12.76 17.94
C LYS A 54 3.24 13.37 18.04
N PHE A 55 4.05 13.21 16.99
CA PHE A 55 5.39 13.79 16.95
C PHE A 55 5.33 15.32 16.86
N ALA A 56 4.37 15.87 16.10
CA ALA A 56 4.16 17.32 16.07
C ALA A 56 3.76 17.85 17.44
N ASP A 57 2.83 17.20 18.13
CA ASP A 57 2.41 17.58 19.50
C ASP A 57 3.59 17.59 20.47
N LEU A 58 4.44 16.55 20.44
CA LEU A 58 5.63 16.43 21.29
C LEU A 58 6.72 17.47 20.96
N ILE A 59 6.88 17.81 19.67
CA ILE A 59 7.82 18.84 19.25
C ILE A 59 7.34 20.21 19.76
N GLU A 60 6.06 20.52 19.60
CA GLU A 60 5.46 21.77 20.09
C GLU A 60 5.59 21.87 21.62
N GLU A 61 5.23 20.81 22.35
CA GLU A 61 5.40 20.75 23.81
C GLU A 61 6.87 20.98 24.20
N GLY A 62 7.80 20.30 23.52
CA GLY A 62 9.23 20.45 23.77
C GLY A 62 9.74 21.87 23.53
N GLN A 63 9.26 22.55 22.48
CA GLN A 63 9.64 23.94 22.18
C GLN A 63 9.11 24.94 23.22
N CYS A 64 8.02 24.61 23.93
CA CYS A 64 7.49 25.45 25.01
C CYS A 64 8.20 25.27 26.36
N ILE A 65 9.03 24.23 26.53
CA ILE A 65 9.74 23.98 27.77
C ILE A 65 10.98 24.87 27.87
N SER A 66 10.99 25.76 28.88
CA SER A 66 12.07 26.75 29.05
C SER A 66 13.42 26.18 29.51
N HIS A 67 13.45 24.96 30.06
CA HIS A 67 14.65 24.36 30.64
C HIS A 67 14.78 22.90 30.21
N PHE A 68 15.51 22.67 29.12
CA PHE A 68 16.03 21.35 28.79
C PHE A 68 17.48 21.21 29.22
N ASP A 69 17.81 20.05 29.78
CA ASP A 69 19.20 19.62 29.85
C ASP A 69 19.71 19.23 28.45
N ALA A 70 21.02 19.05 28.31
CA ALA A 70 21.64 18.74 27.03
C ALA A 70 21.09 17.45 26.39
N THR A 71 20.69 16.47 27.21
CA THR A 71 20.15 15.18 26.72
C THR A 71 18.75 15.39 26.13
N ALA A 72 17.92 16.18 26.80
CA ALA A 72 16.58 16.49 26.33
C ALA A 72 16.58 17.30 25.03
N CYS A 73 17.52 18.25 24.86
CA CYS A 73 17.73 18.95 23.58
C CYS A 73 18.05 17.98 22.44
N VAL A 74 18.97 17.03 22.67
CA VAL A 74 19.32 15.99 21.68
C VAL A 74 18.11 15.11 21.36
N GLY A 75 17.28 14.81 22.36
CA GLY A 75 16.03 14.08 22.18
C GLY A 75 15.05 14.80 21.22
N LEU A 76 14.86 16.11 21.40
CA LEU A 76 14.02 16.93 20.54
C LEU A 76 14.53 16.97 19.10
N GLU A 77 15.84 17.17 18.90
CA GLU A 77 16.44 17.12 17.54
C GLU A 77 16.26 15.76 16.86
N CYS A 78 16.38 14.67 17.63
CA CYS A 78 16.14 13.32 17.10
C CYS A 78 14.68 13.14 16.68
N LEU A 79 13.74 13.70 17.45
CA LEU A 79 12.32 13.65 17.16
C LEU A 79 11.98 14.43 15.87
N GLU A 80 12.54 15.62 15.69
CA GLU A 80 12.40 16.41 14.45
C GLU A 80 12.95 15.66 13.23
N LYS A 81 14.15 15.05 13.35
CA LYS A 81 14.72 14.22 12.28
C LYS A 81 13.85 13.01 11.96
N ALA A 82 13.30 12.36 12.98
CA ALA A 82 12.39 11.23 12.79
C ALA A 82 11.06 11.67 12.14
N GLN A 83 10.57 12.87 12.46
CA GLN A 83 9.38 13.45 11.84
C GLN A 83 9.61 13.72 10.35
N ALA A 84 10.75 14.32 9.99
CA ALA A 84 11.12 14.54 8.58
C ALA A 84 11.17 13.22 7.80
N ARG A 85 11.76 12.16 8.37
CA ARG A 85 11.77 10.83 7.73
C ARG A 85 10.40 10.19 7.61
N ASN A 86 9.52 10.35 8.62
CA ASN A 86 8.14 9.86 8.51
C ASN A 86 7.40 10.55 7.34
N ALA A 87 7.66 11.85 7.10
CA ALA A 87 7.06 12.57 5.98
C ALA A 87 7.50 12.03 4.61
N GLU A 88 8.80 11.76 4.43
CA GLU A 88 9.33 11.15 3.20
C GLU A 88 8.74 9.74 2.97
N ILE A 89 8.62 8.93 4.01
CA ILE A 89 8.00 7.60 3.90
C ILE A 89 6.53 7.74 3.51
N LEU A 90 5.80 8.69 4.09
CA LEU A 90 4.40 8.94 3.75
C LEU A 90 4.25 9.34 2.27
N GLU A 91 5.12 10.22 1.77
CA GLU A 91 5.13 10.63 0.36
C GLU A 91 5.32 9.42 -0.57
N ALA A 92 6.29 8.56 -0.26
CA ALA A 92 6.53 7.33 -1.03
C ALA A 92 5.32 6.37 -1.03
N LEU A 93 4.65 6.21 0.12
CA LEU A 93 3.45 5.38 0.22
C LEU A 93 2.26 5.98 -0.54
N VAL A 94 2.09 7.30 -0.52
CA VAL A 94 1.07 7.98 -1.31
C VAL A 94 1.32 7.75 -2.81
N GLY A 95 2.56 7.92 -3.27
CA GLY A 95 2.92 7.61 -4.66
C GLY A 95 2.65 6.15 -5.04
N ALA A 96 2.95 5.20 -4.13
CA ALA A 96 2.62 3.79 -4.35
C ALA A 96 1.10 3.53 -4.42
N LEU A 97 0.31 4.23 -3.59
CA LEU A 97 -1.15 4.13 -3.62
C LEU A 97 -1.73 4.69 -4.93
N GLU A 98 -1.19 5.79 -5.43
CA GLU A 98 -1.59 6.38 -6.71
C GLU A 98 -1.32 5.43 -7.87
N LEU A 99 -0.13 4.82 -7.90
CA LEU A 99 0.23 3.81 -8.92
C LEU A 99 -0.70 2.58 -8.85
N ALA A 100 -0.96 2.06 -7.66
CA ALA A 100 -1.88 0.93 -7.48
C ALA A 100 -3.32 1.28 -7.88
N SER A 101 -3.74 2.52 -7.62
CA SER A 101 -5.05 3.04 -8.02
C SER A 101 -5.16 3.20 -9.53
N ALA A 102 -4.11 3.66 -10.21
CA ALA A 102 -4.08 3.76 -11.68
C ALA A 102 -4.14 2.38 -12.34
N ALA A 103 -3.44 1.39 -11.76
CA ALA A 103 -3.47 0.01 -12.25
C ALA A 103 -4.84 -0.68 -12.07
N ARG A 104 -5.70 -0.17 -11.16
CA ARG A 104 -7.03 -0.74 -10.91
C ARG A 104 -7.90 -0.74 -12.18
N ASP A 105 -7.93 0.38 -12.89
CA ASP A 105 -8.83 0.54 -14.04
C ASP A 105 -8.38 -0.35 -15.21
N GLU A 106 -7.07 -0.49 -15.42
CA GLU A 106 -6.47 -1.44 -16.37
C GLU A 106 -6.79 -2.90 -16.01
N LYS A 107 -6.58 -3.30 -14.75
CA LYS A 107 -6.87 -4.67 -14.27
C LYS A 107 -8.35 -5.02 -14.42
N ARG A 108 -9.24 -4.09 -14.07
CA ARG A 108 -10.69 -4.26 -14.27
C ARG A 108 -11.05 -4.44 -15.74
N GLN A 109 -10.39 -3.72 -16.64
CA GLN A 109 -10.58 -3.89 -18.08
C GLN A 109 -10.12 -5.28 -18.56
N HIS A 110 -9.00 -5.81 -18.04
CA HIS A 110 -8.54 -7.15 -18.38
C HIS A 110 -9.57 -8.23 -18.03
N VAL A 111 -10.22 -8.12 -16.87
CA VAL A 111 -11.32 -9.03 -16.48
C VAL A 111 -12.50 -8.90 -17.44
N MET A 112 -12.95 -7.67 -17.73
CA MET A 112 -14.09 -7.43 -18.63
C MET A 112 -13.86 -7.94 -20.05
N LEU A 113 -12.64 -7.86 -20.58
CA LEU A 113 -12.32 -8.39 -21.91
C LEU A 113 -12.47 -9.91 -21.99
N MET A 114 -12.37 -10.61 -20.86
CA MET A 114 -12.64 -12.04 -20.77
C MET A 114 -14.12 -12.35 -20.64
N ASP A 115 -15.02 -11.39 -20.41
CA ASP A 115 -16.47 -11.63 -20.38
C ASP A 115 -17.14 -11.39 -21.75
N VAL A 116 -16.61 -10.48 -22.56
CA VAL A 116 -17.29 -9.99 -23.79
C VAL A 116 -17.06 -10.88 -25.02
N ARG A 117 -16.06 -11.78 -24.99
CA ARG A 117 -15.70 -12.64 -26.12
C ARG A 117 -16.30 -14.04 -25.96
N ASP A 118 -17.63 -14.16 -26.06
CA ASP A 118 -18.32 -15.45 -26.31
C ASP A 118 -18.40 -15.73 -27.82
#